data_AF-A0A7S1JYP1-F1
#
_entry.id   AF-A0A7S1JYP1-F1
#
_cell.length_a   1.000
_cell.length_b   1.000
_cell.length_c   1.000
_cell.angle_alpha   90.00
_cell.angle_beta   90.00
_cell.angle_gamma   90.00
#
_symmetry.space_group_name_H-M   'P 1'
#
loop_
_entity.id
_entity.type
_entity.pdbx_description
1 polymer ?
#
loop_
_entity_poly.entity_id
_entity_poly.type
_entity_poly.pdbx_seq_one_letter_code
_entity_poly.pdbx_strand_id
1 'polypeptide(L)'
;GSSADLWTPLATRCASAFRPQTQTCSFSGLKSCHGVPVICVLLDPFLTWFFDGTLLARMRSGRLEVVKGGKWDACSYRCSDGTTTKPLWLRCWTALEDPSFLRMSFDELRRRPPPQQTCTRQ
;
A
#
# COMPACT_ATOMS: atom_id res chain seq x y z
N GLY A 1 16.31 -12.24 -21.38
CA GLY A 1 16.19 -10.82 -21.02
C GLY A 1 15.40 -10.74 -19.73
N SER A 2 15.91 -10.00 -18.74
CA SER A 2 15.43 -9.96 -17.36
C SER A 2 13.92 -9.88 -17.20
N SER A 3 13.43 -10.73 -16.29
CA SER A 3 12.06 -10.86 -15.82
C SER A 3 11.73 -9.73 -14.83
N ALA A 4 11.39 -8.56 -15.35
CA ALA A 4 10.69 -7.49 -14.68
C ALA A 4 9.79 -6.92 -15.79
N ASP A 5 8.46 -6.83 -15.71
CA ASP A 5 7.72 -6.01 -14.77
C ASP A 5 6.23 -6.26 -15.05
N LEU A 6 5.52 -6.91 -14.13
CA LEU A 6 4.05 -6.84 -14.06
C LEU A 6 3.70 -6.59 -12.60
N TRP A 7 4.19 -5.47 -12.08
CA TRP A 7 3.85 -5.01 -10.73
C TRP A 7 2.40 -4.58 -10.73
N THR A 8 1.60 -5.10 -9.80
CA THR A 8 0.31 -4.52 -9.43
C THR A 8 0.48 -3.01 -9.30
N PRO A 9 -0.42 -2.17 -9.87
CA PRO A 9 -0.32 -0.74 -9.68
C PRO A 9 -0.41 -0.44 -8.18
N LEU A 10 0.75 -0.11 -7.60
CA LEU A 10 0.91 0.27 -6.20
C LEU A 10 1.19 1.76 -6.20
N ALA A 11 0.27 2.54 -5.63
CA ALA A 11 0.53 3.95 -5.41
C ALA A 11 1.22 4.12 -4.06
N THR A 12 2.37 4.79 -4.08
CA THR A 12 3.14 5.09 -2.86
C THR A 12 2.98 6.56 -2.47
N ARG A 13 2.76 6.83 -1.19
CA ARG A 13 2.61 8.19 -0.65
C ARG A 13 3.37 8.37 0.65
N CYS A 14 4.18 9.42 0.73
CA CYS A 14 4.86 9.80 1.97
C CYS A 14 3.94 10.64 2.84
N ALA A 15 4.17 10.60 4.16
CA ALA A 15 3.50 11.47 5.11
C ALA A 15 3.77 12.93 4.75
N SER A 16 2.71 13.74 4.69
CA SER A 16 2.81 15.19 4.49
C SER A 16 3.07 15.93 5.79
N ALA A 17 2.71 15.35 6.93
CA ALA A 17 3.06 15.88 8.24
C ALA A 17 3.11 14.78 9.31
N PHE A 18 3.96 14.97 10.31
CA PHE A 18 3.98 14.20 11.54
C PHE A 18 3.78 15.11 12.74
N ARG A 19 2.87 14.74 13.64
CA ARG A 19 2.59 15.45 14.89
C ARG A 19 3.09 14.61 16.06
N PRO A 20 4.23 14.94 16.68
CA PRO A 20 4.82 14.13 17.75
C PRO A 20 3.93 13.99 18.99
N GLN A 21 3.23 15.07 19.38
CA GLN A 21 2.42 15.10 20.60
C GLN A 21 1.29 14.06 20.58
N THR A 22 0.70 13.85 19.40
CA THR A 22 -0.40 12.90 19.19
C THR A 22 0.03 11.66 18.41
N GLN A 23 1.33 11.52 18.13
CA GLN A 23 1.90 10.47 17.28
C GLN A 23 1.07 10.24 15.99
N THR A 24 0.69 11.34 15.33
CA THR A 24 -0.22 11.33 14.20
C THR A 24 0.50 11.64 12.90
N CYS A 25 0.32 10.78 11.90
CA CYS A 25 0.81 10.94 10.54
C CYS A 25 -0.34 11.40 9.66
N SER A 26 -0.17 12.50 8.93
CA SER A 26 -1.10 12.95 7.91
C SER A 26 -0.58 12.57 6.53
N PHE A 27 -1.47 12.06 5.69
CA PHE A 27 -1.23 11.79 4.28
C PHE A 27 -2.27 12.55 3.46
N SER A 28 -1.83 13.30 2.46
CA SER A 28 -2.69 14.12 1.60
C SER A 28 -2.54 13.76 0.13
N GLY A 29 -3.48 14.19 -0.71
CA GLY A 29 -3.43 13.94 -2.14
C GLY A 29 -3.81 12.51 -2.55
N LEU A 30 -4.46 11.76 -1.66
CA LEU A 30 -4.83 10.36 -1.92
C LEU A 30 -5.93 10.21 -2.98
N LYS A 31 -6.62 11.30 -3.36
CA LYS A 31 -7.56 11.31 -4.49
C LYS A 31 -6.91 10.90 -5.82
N SER A 32 -5.63 11.23 -5.99
CA SER A 32 -4.86 10.84 -7.18
C SER A 32 -4.64 9.32 -7.27
N CYS A 33 -4.90 8.58 -6.20
CA CYS A 33 -4.80 7.13 -6.15
C CYS A 33 -6.16 6.45 -6.36
N HIS A 34 -7.21 7.18 -6.73
CA HIS A 34 -8.51 6.57 -7.06
C HIS A 34 -8.35 5.56 -8.20
N GLY A 35 -8.93 4.38 -8.04
CA GLY A 35 -8.82 3.27 -9.00
C GLY A 35 -7.53 2.44 -8.88
N VAL A 36 -6.61 2.81 -7.98
CA VAL A 36 -5.45 1.99 -7.65
C VAL A 36 -5.88 0.95 -6.62
N PRO A 37 -5.66 -0.36 -6.84
CA PRO A 37 -6.17 -1.40 -5.94
C PRO A 37 -5.51 -1.37 -4.56
N VAL A 38 -4.25 -0.96 -4.48
CA VAL A 38 -3.46 -0.95 -3.23
C VAL A 38 -2.66 0.33 -3.13
N ILE A 39 -2.68 0.94 -1.95
CA ILE A 39 -2.00 2.20 -1.68
C ILE A 39 -1.09 2.01 -0.47
N CYS A 40 0.21 2.20 -0.68
CA CYS A 40 1.24 2.16 0.35
C CYS A 40 1.49 3.57 0.88
N VAL A 41 1.40 3.76 2.19
CA VAL A 41 1.72 5.04 2.83
C VAL A 41 2.85 4.87 3.85
N LEU A 42 3.76 5.84 3.88
CA LEU A 42 5.04 5.74 4.59
C LEU A 42 5.26 6.95 5.50
N LEU A 43 5.58 6.70 6.77
CA LEU A 43 6.12 7.70 7.68
C LEU A 43 7.59 7.38 7.93
N ASP A 44 8.49 8.11 7.25
CA ASP A 44 9.93 7.80 7.23
C ASP A 44 10.15 6.35 6.71
N PRO A 45 11.34 5.89 6.28
CA PRO A 45 11.43 4.63 5.55
C PRO A 45 11.08 3.40 6.40
N PHE A 46 10.80 3.56 7.69
CA PHE A 46 10.64 2.49 8.67
C PHE A 46 9.19 2.15 9.01
N LEU A 47 8.23 3.08 8.91
CA LEU A 47 6.82 2.81 9.18
C LEU A 47 6.00 2.82 7.89
N THR A 48 5.30 1.73 7.65
CA THR A 48 4.58 1.48 6.39
C THR A 48 3.22 0.87 6.68
N TRP A 49 2.20 1.42 6.02
CA TRP A 49 0.85 0.88 6.04
C TRP A 49 0.37 0.67 4.61
N PHE A 50 -0.48 -0.33 4.37
CA PHE A 50 -1.20 -0.43 3.10
C PHE A 50 -2.69 -0.36 3.32
N PHE A 51 -3.33 0.27 2.34
CA PHE A 51 -4.75 0.47 2.30
C PHE A 51 -5.30 -0.05 0.99
N ASP A 52 -6.50 -0.62 1.08
CA ASP A 52 -7.34 -0.91 -0.06
C ASP A 52 -7.67 0.40 -0.80
N GLY A 53 -7.54 0.39 -2.13
CA GLY A 53 -7.94 1.49 -2.99
C GLY A 53 -9.38 1.98 -2.78
N THR A 54 -10.29 1.05 -2.55
CA THR A 54 -11.72 1.32 -2.31
C THR A 54 -11.95 2.03 -0.99
N LEU A 55 -11.08 1.78 0.01
CA LEU A 55 -11.14 2.46 1.30
C LEU A 55 -10.82 3.95 1.14
N LEU A 56 -9.84 4.27 0.30
CA LEU A 56 -9.47 5.65 0.00
C LEU A 56 -10.45 6.34 -0.95
N ALA A 57 -11.07 5.61 -1.88
CA ALA A 57 -12.16 6.14 -2.71
C ALA A 57 -13.37 6.62 -1.88
N ARG A 58 -13.58 6.05 -0.69
CA ARG A 58 -14.62 6.48 0.26
C ARG A 58 -14.25 7.74 1.05
N MET A 59 -12.98 8.19 1.01
CA MET A 59 -12.54 9.37 1.76
C MET A 59 -12.78 10.66 0.97
N ARG A 60 -13.79 11.43 1.39
CA ARG A 60 -14.19 12.69 0.73
C ARG A 60 -13.08 13.74 0.62
N SER A 61 -12.19 13.81 1.60
CA SER A 61 -11.10 14.79 1.68
C SER A 61 -9.86 14.39 0.89
N GLY A 62 -9.67 13.11 0.55
CA GLY A 62 -8.39 12.61 0.05
C GLY A 62 -7.25 12.70 1.07
N ARG A 63 -7.59 12.82 2.36
CA ARG A 63 -6.66 12.91 3.47
C ARG A 63 -6.89 11.73 4.40
N LEU A 64 -5.80 11.06 4.75
CA LEU A 64 -5.76 9.99 5.75
C LEU A 64 -4.93 10.47 6.93
N GLU A 65 -5.43 10.22 8.14
CA GLU A 65 -4.66 10.40 9.36
C GLU A 65 -4.47 9.04 10.04
N VAL A 66 -3.21 8.67 10.26
CA VAL A 66 -2.84 7.45 10.99
C VAL A 66 -2.26 7.88 12.33
N VAL A 67 -2.98 7.55 13.40
CA VAL A 67 -2.54 7.77 14.79
C VAL A 67 -1.93 6.48 15.30
N LYS A 68 -0.76 6.54 15.94
CA LYS A 68 -0.14 5.36 16.56
C LYS A 68 -1.07 4.75 17.61
N GLY A 69 -1.27 3.43 17.55
CA GLY A 69 -2.26 2.70 18.37
C GLY A 69 -3.72 2.99 17.99
N GLY A 70 -3.97 3.79 16.96
CA GLY A 70 -5.31 4.11 16.48
C GLY A 70 -5.86 3.05 15.52
N LYS A 71 -7.07 3.32 15.01
CA LYS A 71 -7.81 2.43 14.10
C LYS A 71 -6.99 1.90 12.91
N TRP A 72 -6.19 2.76 12.31
CA TRP A 72 -5.41 2.46 11.10
C TRP A 72 -4.01 1.93 11.40
N ASP A 73 -3.59 1.92 12.66
CA ASP A 73 -2.30 1.39 13.13
C ASP A 73 -2.44 -0.03 13.70
N ALA A 74 -3.41 -0.79 13.21
CA ALA A 74 -3.61 -2.20 13.53
C ALA A 74 -2.77 -3.11 12.61
N CYS A 75 -2.45 -4.33 13.06
CA CYS A 75 -1.67 -5.32 12.30
C CYS A 75 -2.23 -5.61 10.90
N SER A 76 -3.54 -5.48 10.72
CA SER A 76 -4.20 -5.70 9.42
C SER A 76 -3.86 -4.65 8.36
N TYR A 77 -3.27 -3.52 8.75
CA TYR A 77 -2.89 -2.43 7.86
C TYR A 77 -1.40 -2.07 7.95
N ARG A 78 -0.76 -2.32 9.11
CA ARG A 78 0.63 -1.98 9.40
C ARG A 78 1.56 -3.13 9.00
N CYS A 79 2.53 -2.84 8.13
CA CYS A 79 3.45 -3.84 7.59
C CYS A 79 4.88 -3.72 8.13
N SER A 80 5.13 -2.70 8.95
CA SER A 80 6.39 -2.57 9.66
C SER A 80 6.17 -1.94 11.02
N ASP A 81 6.90 -2.44 12.00
CA ASP A 81 6.90 -1.98 13.38
C ASP A 81 7.80 -0.75 13.60
N GLY A 82 8.56 -0.32 12.58
CA GLY A 82 9.55 0.76 12.68
C GLY A 82 10.97 0.26 12.88
N THR A 83 11.18 -1.06 12.98
CA THR A 83 12.50 -1.69 13.11
C THR A 83 12.93 -2.44 11.83
N THR A 84 11.99 -2.60 10.89
CA THR A 84 12.25 -3.30 9.63
C THR A 84 13.27 -2.57 8.75
N THR A 85 14.37 -3.27 8.46
CA THR A 85 15.40 -2.86 7.50
C THR A 85 15.15 -3.39 6.08
N LYS A 86 14.10 -4.20 5.87
CA LYS A 86 13.75 -4.75 4.56
C LYS A 86 13.41 -3.64 3.56
N PRO A 87 13.82 -3.77 2.29
CA PRO A 87 13.45 -2.81 1.25
C PRO A 87 11.93 -2.78 1.06
N LEU A 88 11.41 -1.64 0.58
CA LEU A 88 9.97 -1.41 0.44
C LEU A 88 9.29 -2.51 -0.39
N TRP A 89 9.86 -2.91 -1.53
CA TRP A 89 9.29 -3.94 -2.38
C TRP A 89 9.11 -5.29 -1.67
N LEU A 90 10.05 -5.66 -0.79
CA LEU A 90 10.00 -6.91 -0.05
C LEU A 90 8.97 -6.85 1.08
N ARG A 91 8.81 -5.68 1.71
CA ARG A 91 7.72 -5.41 2.66
C ARG A 91 6.36 -5.50 1.98
N CYS A 92 6.22 -4.89 0.80
CA CYS A 92 5.02 -5.02 -0.02
C CYS A 92 4.73 -6.49 -0.27
N TRP A 93 5.69 -7.22 -0.84
CA TRP A 93 5.54 -8.64 -1.16
C TRP A 93 5.10 -9.48 0.03
N THR A 94 5.79 -9.35 1.17
CA THR A 94 5.46 -10.09 2.40
C THR A 94 4.04 -9.78 2.87
N ALA A 95 3.62 -8.52 2.79
CA ALA A 95 2.26 -8.13 3.15
C ALA A 95 1.22 -8.74 2.21
N LEU A 96 1.53 -8.92 0.91
CA LEU A 96 0.60 -9.54 -0.04
C LEU A 96 0.44 -11.05 0.16
N GLU A 97 1.44 -11.72 0.74
CA GLU A 97 1.40 -13.14 1.05
C GLU A 97 0.63 -13.43 2.35
N ASP A 98 0.50 -12.45 3.24
CA ASP A 98 -0.17 -12.61 4.53
C ASP A 98 -1.69 -12.80 4.36
N PRO A 99 -2.27 -13.95 4.77
CA PRO A 99 -3.70 -14.22 4.63
C PRO A 99 -4.60 -13.28 5.44
N SER A 100 -4.05 -12.64 6.48
CA SER A 100 -4.74 -11.65 7.30
C SER A 100 -4.79 -10.28 6.65
N PHE A 101 -3.98 -10.06 5.61
CA PHE A 101 -3.85 -8.81 4.90
C PHE A 101 -4.74 -8.79 3.64
N LEU A 102 -5.75 -7.92 3.67
CA LEU A 102 -6.55 -7.45 2.52
C LEU A 102 -7.03 -8.52 1.51
N ARG A 103 -7.97 -9.39 1.93
CA ARG A 103 -8.65 -10.36 1.03
C ARG A 103 -9.48 -9.71 -0.10
N MET A 104 -10.01 -8.49 0.06
CA MET A 104 -11.01 -7.98 -0.89
C MET A 104 -10.44 -7.36 -2.18
N SER A 105 -9.38 -6.56 -2.12
CA SER A 105 -8.78 -5.94 -3.32
C SER A 105 -7.78 -6.87 -4.03
N PHE A 106 -7.30 -7.92 -3.35
CA PHE A 106 -6.41 -8.92 -3.94
C PHE A 106 -7.12 -10.08 -4.64
N ASP A 107 -8.34 -10.44 -4.24
CA ASP A 107 -9.07 -11.50 -4.94
C ASP A 107 -9.32 -11.14 -6.42
N GLU A 108 -9.54 -9.87 -6.75
CA GLU A 108 -9.61 -9.41 -8.14
C GLU A 108 -8.25 -9.48 -8.87
N LEU A 109 -7.14 -9.28 -8.15
CA LEU A 109 -5.79 -9.39 -8.70
C LEU A 109 -5.36 -10.85 -8.91
N ARG A 110 -5.73 -11.75 -7.98
CA ARG A 110 -5.46 -13.19 -8.04
C ARG A 110 -6.28 -13.92 -9.11
N ARG A 111 -7.44 -13.38 -9.50
CA ARG A 111 -8.31 -13.97 -10.55
C ARG A 111 -7.84 -13.69 -11.98
N ARG A 112 -6.86 -12.80 -12.19
CA ARG A 112 -6.33 -12.56 -13.54
C ARG A 112 -5.32 -13.66 -13.91
N PRO A 113 -5.52 -14.39 -15.02
CA PRO A 113 -4.51 -15.33 -15.49
C PRO A 113 -3.21 -14.57 -15.84
N PRO A 114 -2.03 -15.18 -15.63
CA PRO A 114 -0.79 -14.61 -16.12
C PRO A 114 -0.90 -14.41 -17.65
N PRO A 115 -0.51 -13.25 -18.19
CA PRO A 115 -0.70 -12.98 -19.61
C PRO A 115 0.13 -13.96 -20.46
N GLN A 116 -0.53 -14.59 -21.43
CA GLN A 116 0.15 -15.40 -22.44
C GLN A 116 0.88 -14.47 -23.42
N GLN A 117 2.20 -14.64 -23.55
CA GLN A 117 3.01 -13.86 -24.48
C GLN A 117 2.78 -14.33 -25.93
N THR A 118 2.21 -13.47 -26.77
CA THR A 118 2.44 -13.53 -28.22
C THR A 118 3.55 -12.54 -28.56
N CYS A 119 4.78 -13.06 -28.68
CA CYS A 119 5.91 -12.30 -29.22
C CYS A 119 5.73 -12.09 -30.73
N THR A 120 5.36 -10.89 -31.16
CA THR A 120 5.67 -10.41 -32.51
C THR A 120 7.06 -9.80 -32.49
N ARG A 121 8.03 -10.51 -33.11
CA ARG A 121 9.34 -9.97 -33.45
C ARG A 121 9.17 -8.87 -34.52
N GLN A 122 9.77 -7.71 -34.31
CA GLN A 122 10.21 -6.81 -35.37
C GLN A 122 11.74 -6.73 -35.33
#